data_AF-A0AAD1W202-F1
#
_entry.id   AF-A0AAD1W202-F1
#
_cell.length_a   1.000
_cell.length_b   1.000
_cell.length_c   1.000
_cell.angle_alpha   90.00
_cell.angle_beta   90.00
_cell.angle_gamma   90.00
#
_symmetry.space_group_name_H-M   'P 1'
#
loop_
_entity.id
_entity.type
_entity.pdbx_description
1 polymer ?
#
loop_
_entity_poly.entity_id
_entity_poly.type
_entity_poly.pdbx_seq_one_letter_code
_entity_poly.pdbx_strand_id
1 'polypeptide(L)'
;MSHQTGIEASDKVRELFAKARNGKYRLLKLDIEDEKLTVSSYEKPVDSWDREFDAYILPLLEDKHPCYILYRLDTQNAQGYEWIFIAWSPDYSHVRQKMLYAATRATVKKEFGGGHIKDELFGTVKDDVSLSGYKKFLACKSSPAPLSAAEEELRQIKLNETKTDVGVDTKQQTLQGISFPLENAAYQALEQLKSKKLNYVQLKIDLYNETIVLADSSYTDIKELPKRVPKDAARYHFFLYKHSHEGDYLDSIVFIYSMPGYTCSIRERMMYSSCKNPLLHIIENQIQMEVIKKIEIDNGDELTSDFLYEEVHPKQHAHKQNFAKPKGPAGKRGIRRLIRGPAEGEGAKD
;
A
#
# COMPACT_ATOMS: atom_id res chain seq x y z
N MET A 1 -24.58 -9.36 -9.06
CA MET A 1 -26.00 -9.63 -9.35
C MET A 1 -26.38 -10.81 -8.46
N SER A 2 -27.11 -10.56 -7.37
CA SER A 2 -27.50 -11.58 -6.39
C SER A 2 -29.03 -11.65 -6.38
N HIS A 3 -29.60 -12.84 -6.57
CA HIS A 3 -31.04 -13.16 -6.53
C HIS A 3 -31.98 -12.16 -7.21
N GLN A 4 -31.73 -11.82 -8.48
CA GLN A 4 -32.60 -10.93 -9.24
C GLN A 4 -33.76 -11.67 -9.88
N THR A 5 -34.92 -11.02 -9.96
CA THR A 5 -36.13 -11.55 -10.60
C THR A 5 -36.07 -11.57 -12.13
N GLY A 6 -35.10 -10.87 -12.74
CA GLY A 6 -35.03 -10.71 -14.20
C GLY A 6 -35.99 -9.66 -14.76
N ILE A 7 -36.71 -8.91 -13.90
CA ILE A 7 -37.59 -7.83 -14.33
C ILE A 7 -36.74 -6.67 -14.86
N GLU A 8 -36.97 -6.30 -16.11
CA GLU A 8 -36.26 -5.22 -16.79
C GLU A 8 -37.10 -3.93 -16.86
N ALA A 9 -36.43 -2.81 -17.12
CA ALA A 9 -37.09 -1.55 -17.39
C ALA A 9 -37.73 -1.57 -18.78
N SER A 10 -39.02 -1.21 -18.85
CA SER A 10 -39.67 -1.01 -20.14
C SER A 10 -39.05 0.18 -20.89
N ASP A 11 -39.12 0.19 -22.23
CA ASP A 11 -38.49 1.24 -23.04
C ASP A 11 -39.01 2.66 -22.70
N LYS A 12 -40.29 2.77 -22.33
CA LYS A 12 -40.90 4.02 -21.84
C LYS A 12 -40.20 4.54 -20.58
N VAL A 13 -39.80 3.65 -19.66
CA VAL A 13 -39.09 4.03 -18.43
C VAL A 13 -37.67 4.46 -18.75
N ARG A 14 -36.99 3.79 -19.69
CA ARG A 14 -35.64 4.19 -20.14
C ARG A 14 -35.63 5.58 -20.77
N GLU A 15 -36.64 5.92 -21.57
CA GLU A 15 -36.80 7.27 -22.10
C GLU A 15 -37.04 8.32 -21.01
N LEU A 16 -37.87 8.00 -20.01
CA LEU A 16 -38.11 8.87 -18.87
C LEU A 16 -36.86 9.07 -18.01
N PHE A 17 -36.06 8.02 -17.80
CA PHE A 17 -34.77 8.12 -17.11
C PHE A 17 -33.77 8.99 -17.86
N ALA A 18 -33.72 8.91 -19.19
CA ALA A 18 -32.92 9.84 -20.00
C ALA A 18 -33.36 11.30 -19.81
N LYS A 19 -34.68 11.56 -19.80
CA LYS A 19 -35.24 12.89 -19.55
C LYS A 19 -35.00 13.37 -18.11
N ALA A 20 -35.05 12.47 -17.13
CA ALA A 20 -34.82 12.76 -15.72
C ALA A 20 -33.37 13.14 -15.45
N ARG A 21 -32.40 12.40 -16.01
CA ARG A 21 -30.96 12.72 -15.90
C ARG A 21 -30.63 14.13 -16.40
N ASN A 22 -31.36 14.64 -17.39
CA ASN A 22 -31.25 16.01 -17.88
C ASN A 22 -31.90 17.08 -16.95
N GLY A 23 -32.41 16.70 -15.77
CA GLY A 23 -33.00 17.61 -14.80
C GLY A 23 -34.43 18.07 -15.12
N LYS A 24 -35.21 17.30 -15.90
CA LYS A 24 -36.60 17.69 -16.24
C LYS A 24 -37.62 17.41 -15.14
N TYR A 25 -37.37 16.42 -14.30
CA TYR A 25 -38.30 15.96 -13.26
C TYR A 25 -37.68 16.10 -11.87
N ARG A 26 -38.53 16.31 -10.86
CA ARG A 26 -38.17 16.33 -9.44
C ARG A 26 -38.36 14.96 -8.81
N LEU A 27 -39.40 14.25 -9.20
CA LEU A 27 -39.83 13.01 -8.59
C LEU A 27 -40.22 12.02 -9.67
N LEU A 28 -39.85 10.74 -9.51
CA LEU A 28 -40.40 9.62 -10.27
C LEU A 28 -40.81 8.52 -9.29
N LYS A 29 -42.08 8.11 -9.30
CA LYS A 29 -42.55 6.88 -8.64
C LYS A 29 -42.49 5.73 -9.64
N LEU A 30 -41.85 4.65 -9.26
CA LEU A 30 -41.73 3.42 -10.04
C LEU A 30 -42.46 2.31 -9.31
N ASP A 31 -43.33 1.65 -10.05
CA ASP A 31 -44.07 0.49 -9.60
C ASP A 31 -43.75 -0.70 -10.50
N ILE A 32 -44.09 -1.89 -10.02
CA ILE A 32 -43.93 -3.12 -10.79
C ILE A 32 -45.30 -3.72 -11.03
N GLU A 33 -45.71 -3.67 -12.29
CA GLU A 33 -46.98 -4.18 -12.79
C GLU A 33 -46.67 -5.22 -13.86
N ASP A 34 -47.34 -6.37 -13.82
CA ASP A 34 -47.19 -7.47 -14.79
C ASP A 34 -45.72 -7.83 -15.09
N GLU A 35 -44.90 -7.94 -14.03
CA GLU A 35 -43.47 -8.29 -14.10
C GLU A 35 -42.62 -7.32 -14.94
N LYS A 36 -43.08 -6.06 -15.07
CA LYS A 36 -42.34 -4.98 -15.74
C LYS A 36 -42.27 -3.74 -14.86
N LEU A 37 -41.14 -3.05 -14.94
CA LEU A 37 -41.00 -1.75 -14.27
C LEU A 37 -41.76 -0.68 -15.07
N THR A 38 -42.69 0.00 -14.40
CA THR A 38 -43.48 1.12 -14.94
C THR A 38 -43.29 2.37 -14.08
N VAL A 39 -43.51 3.54 -14.67
CA VAL A 39 -43.54 4.82 -13.94
C VAL A 39 -45.00 5.17 -13.71
N SER A 40 -45.43 5.22 -12.46
CA SER A 40 -46.83 5.50 -12.11
C SER A 40 -47.12 6.99 -12.00
N SER A 41 -46.19 7.76 -11.43
CA SER A 41 -46.31 9.21 -11.29
C SER A 41 -44.95 9.91 -11.41
N TYR A 42 -44.97 11.15 -11.89
CA TYR A 42 -43.79 12.00 -11.95
C TYR A 42 -44.19 13.45 -11.73
N GLU A 43 -43.35 14.19 -11.01
CA GLU A 43 -43.56 15.62 -10.74
C GLU A 43 -42.41 16.46 -11.26
N LYS A 44 -42.71 17.72 -11.62
CA LYS A 44 -41.71 18.70 -12.05
C LYS A 44 -41.23 19.53 -10.86
N PRO A 45 -40.00 20.08 -10.91
CA PRO A 45 -39.52 20.99 -9.88
C PRO A 45 -40.26 22.34 -9.96
N VAL A 46 -40.75 22.84 -8.83
CA VAL A 46 -41.39 24.16 -8.67
C VAL A 46 -40.55 25.06 -7.75
N ASP A 47 -40.16 24.53 -6.60
CA ASP A 47 -39.41 25.17 -5.51
C ASP A 47 -38.12 24.38 -5.16
N SER A 48 -37.43 24.81 -4.09
CA SER A 48 -36.27 24.11 -3.53
C SER A 48 -36.60 22.70 -3.08
N TRP A 49 -35.66 21.77 -3.27
CA TRP A 49 -35.84 20.35 -2.94
C TRP A 49 -36.31 20.10 -1.48
N ASP A 50 -35.81 20.87 -0.49
CA ASP A 50 -36.15 20.65 0.93
C ASP A 50 -37.63 20.93 1.23
N ARG A 51 -38.24 21.93 0.57
CA ARG A 51 -39.64 22.33 0.79
C ARG A 51 -40.64 21.43 0.08
N GLU A 52 -40.26 20.88 -1.06
CA GLU A 52 -41.12 20.00 -1.87
C GLU A 52 -41.10 18.54 -1.41
N PHE A 53 -40.08 18.15 -0.65
CA PHE A 53 -39.80 16.75 -0.30
C PHE A 53 -41.02 16.04 0.31
N ASP A 54 -41.53 16.54 1.43
CA ASP A 54 -42.64 15.92 2.15
C ASP A 54 -43.95 15.99 1.35
N ALA A 55 -44.21 17.13 0.70
CA ALA A 55 -45.42 17.36 -0.07
C ALA A 55 -45.54 16.41 -1.27
N TYR A 56 -44.42 16.02 -1.89
CA TYR A 56 -44.41 15.14 -3.06
C TYR A 56 -44.30 13.66 -2.69
N ILE A 57 -43.54 13.32 -1.65
CA ILE A 57 -43.27 11.92 -1.30
C ILE A 57 -44.40 11.33 -0.48
N LEU A 58 -44.80 11.98 0.63
CA LEU A 58 -45.72 11.39 1.61
C LEU A 58 -47.08 10.97 1.04
N PRO A 59 -47.72 11.74 0.13
CA PRO A 59 -49.01 11.34 -0.45
C PRO A 59 -48.93 10.14 -1.38
N LEU A 60 -47.75 9.84 -1.94
CA LEU A 60 -47.55 8.73 -2.87
C LEU A 60 -47.30 7.39 -2.18
N LEU A 61 -47.05 7.41 -0.87
CA LEU A 61 -46.74 6.23 -0.06
C LEU A 61 -48.02 5.54 0.41
N GLU A 62 -48.24 4.34 -0.12
CA GLU A 62 -49.35 3.48 0.25
C GLU A 62 -48.95 2.55 1.40
N ASP A 63 -49.84 2.36 2.38
CA ASP A 63 -49.52 1.63 3.61
C ASP A 63 -49.34 0.10 3.41
N LYS A 64 -49.82 -0.44 2.28
CA LYS A 64 -49.79 -1.89 1.97
C LYS A 64 -49.10 -2.24 0.65
N HIS A 65 -48.58 -1.26 -0.08
CA HIS A 65 -47.94 -1.47 -1.38
C HIS A 65 -46.53 -0.87 -1.40
N PRO A 66 -45.50 -1.70 -1.62
CA PRO A 66 -44.13 -1.21 -1.84
C PRO A 66 -44.02 -0.46 -3.16
N CYS A 67 -43.12 0.52 -3.22
CA CYS A 67 -42.78 1.24 -4.45
C CYS A 67 -41.33 1.75 -4.40
N TYR A 68 -40.81 2.21 -5.53
CA TYR A 68 -39.56 2.97 -5.56
C TYR A 68 -39.83 4.43 -5.88
N ILE A 69 -39.09 5.32 -5.24
CA ILE A 69 -39.15 6.74 -5.50
C ILE A 69 -37.73 7.23 -5.82
N LEU A 70 -37.58 7.92 -6.94
CA LEU A 70 -36.39 8.67 -7.29
C LEU A 70 -36.69 10.16 -7.10
N TYR A 71 -35.97 10.78 -6.17
CA TYR A 71 -36.13 12.20 -5.85
C TYR A 71 -34.86 12.97 -6.19
N ARG A 72 -34.99 14.07 -6.91
CA ARG A 72 -33.87 14.88 -7.39
C ARG A 72 -33.48 15.96 -6.39
N LEU A 73 -32.22 15.99 -6.00
CA LEU A 73 -31.62 17.08 -5.23
C LEU A 73 -31.26 18.26 -6.15
N ASP A 74 -31.11 19.44 -5.54
CA ASP A 74 -30.58 20.62 -6.26
C ASP A 74 -29.04 20.59 -6.40
N THR A 75 -28.38 19.62 -5.77
CA THR A 75 -26.93 19.39 -5.89
C THR A 75 -26.57 18.62 -7.16
N GLN A 76 -25.35 18.83 -7.64
CA GLN A 76 -24.83 18.18 -8.86
C GLN A 76 -23.48 17.50 -8.60
N ASN A 77 -23.22 16.46 -9.39
CA ASN A 77 -21.95 15.75 -9.46
C ASN A 77 -21.41 15.73 -10.90
N ALA A 78 -20.29 15.04 -11.14
CA ALA A 78 -19.66 14.97 -12.47
C ALA A 78 -20.55 14.38 -13.58
N GLN A 79 -21.64 13.68 -13.24
CA GLN A 79 -22.58 13.07 -14.19
C GLN A 79 -23.86 13.89 -14.40
N GLY A 80 -24.20 14.81 -13.48
CA GLY A 80 -25.40 15.64 -13.54
C GLY A 80 -25.99 15.90 -12.16
N TYR A 81 -27.31 16.07 -12.08
CA TYR A 81 -28.00 16.23 -10.79
C TYR A 81 -27.88 14.96 -9.93
N GLU A 82 -27.74 15.16 -8.63
CA GLU A 82 -27.75 14.08 -7.64
C GLU A 82 -29.19 13.66 -7.30
N TRP A 83 -29.38 12.36 -7.06
CA TRP A 83 -30.67 11.77 -6.76
C TRP A 83 -30.61 10.98 -5.46
N ILE A 84 -31.75 10.96 -4.77
CA ILE A 84 -32.05 10.08 -3.66
C ILE A 84 -32.90 8.94 -4.23
N PHE A 85 -32.47 7.71 -3.98
CA PHE A 85 -33.26 6.52 -4.28
C PHE A 85 -33.90 6.03 -2.99
N ILE A 86 -35.23 6.09 -2.93
CA ILE A 86 -36.03 5.66 -1.79
C ILE A 86 -36.72 4.35 -2.16
N ALA A 87 -36.43 3.30 -1.40
CA ALA A 87 -37.14 2.02 -1.48
C ALA A 87 -38.16 1.96 -0.34
N TRP A 88 -39.43 2.15 -0.68
CA TRP A 88 -40.56 2.04 0.24
C TRP A 88 -41.04 0.60 0.29
N SER A 89 -41.01 -0.02 1.47
CA SER A 89 -41.48 -1.40 1.66
C SER A 89 -42.13 -1.54 3.04
N PRO A 90 -43.42 -1.17 3.18
CA PRO A 90 -44.09 -1.17 4.46
C PRO A 90 -44.27 -2.60 4.97
N ASP A 91 -44.19 -2.79 6.28
CA ASP A 91 -44.18 -4.14 6.85
C ASP A 91 -45.50 -4.90 6.71
N TYR A 92 -46.61 -4.17 6.56
CA TYR A 92 -47.95 -4.71 6.35
C TYR A 92 -48.24 -5.11 4.90
N SER A 93 -47.30 -4.93 3.97
CA SER A 93 -47.46 -5.36 2.58
C SER A 93 -47.33 -6.89 2.43
N HIS A 94 -47.94 -7.44 1.38
CA HIS A 94 -47.85 -8.87 1.11
C HIS A 94 -46.40 -9.32 0.85
N VAL A 95 -45.99 -10.44 1.44
CA VAL A 95 -44.62 -10.99 1.35
C VAL A 95 -44.13 -11.12 -0.10
N ARG A 96 -45.00 -11.56 -1.02
CA ARG A 96 -44.67 -11.66 -2.45
C ARG A 96 -44.22 -10.31 -3.04
N GLN A 97 -44.90 -9.21 -2.70
CA GLN A 97 -44.53 -7.88 -3.16
C GLN A 97 -43.21 -7.43 -2.51
N LYS A 98 -43.04 -7.61 -1.18
CA LYS A 98 -41.78 -7.29 -0.50
C LYS A 98 -40.58 -7.97 -1.14
N MET A 99 -40.70 -9.27 -1.45
CA MET A 99 -39.63 -10.03 -2.11
C MET A 99 -39.33 -9.49 -3.50
N LEU A 100 -40.38 -9.20 -4.28
CA LEU A 100 -40.23 -8.71 -5.65
C LEU A 100 -39.56 -7.33 -5.69
N TYR A 101 -39.96 -6.39 -4.82
CA TYR A 101 -39.32 -5.08 -4.67
C TYR A 101 -37.96 -5.13 -3.92
N ALA A 102 -37.66 -6.18 -3.14
CA ALA A 102 -36.30 -6.36 -2.63
C ALA A 102 -35.35 -6.82 -3.75
N ALA A 103 -35.79 -7.80 -4.55
CA ALA A 103 -34.98 -8.45 -5.58
C ALA A 103 -34.78 -7.61 -6.85
N THR A 104 -35.69 -6.68 -7.16
CA THR A 104 -35.57 -5.77 -8.33
C THR A 104 -34.77 -4.50 -8.06
N ARG A 105 -34.52 -4.17 -6.78
CA ARG A 105 -33.88 -2.91 -6.34
C ARG A 105 -32.55 -2.63 -7.03
N ALA A 106 -31.69 -3.65 -7.13
CA ALA A 106 -30.39 -3.53 -7.79
C ALA A 106 -30.50 -3.28 -9.30
N THR A 107 -31.51 -3.85 -9.95
CA THR A 107 -31.76 -3.67 -11.39
C THR A 107 -32.21 -2.25 -11.68
N VAL A 108 -33.14 -1.71 -10.88
CA VAL A 108 -33.62 -0.33 -11.02
C VAL A 108 -32.48 0.68 -10.89
N LYS A 109 -31.62 0.53 -9.88
CA LYS A 109 -30.44 1.40 -9.70
C LYS A 109 -29.46 1.32 -10.87
N LYS A 110 -29.28 0.13 -11.43
CA LYS A 110 -28.40 -0.08 -12.59
C LYS A 110 -28.97 0.56 -13.86
N GLU A 111 -30.28 0.39 -14.10
CA GLU A 111 -30.99 0.97 -15.26
C GLU A 111 -31.06 2.50 -15.19
N PHE A 112 -31.25 3.07 -13.99
CA PHE A 112 -31.22 4.52 -13.81
C PHE A 112 -29.81 5.10 -13.96
N GLY A 113 -28.80 4.37 -13.48
CA GLY A 113 -27.39 4.75 -13.51
C GLY A 113 -26.89 5.17 -12.13
N GLY A 114 -26.26 4.24 -11.42
CA GLY A 114 -25.86 4.40 -10.02
C GLY A 114 -24.97 5.60 -9.71
N GLY A 115 -24.26 6.16 -10.69
CA GLY A 115 -23.46 7.37 -10.48
C GLY A 115 -24.27 8.66 -10.32
N HIS A 116 -25.58 8.68 -10.62
CA HIS A 116 -26.47 9.81 -10.31
C HIS A 116 -27.07 9.69 -8.90
N ILE A 117 -27.07 8.49 -8.31
CA ILE A 117 -27.68 8.23 -7.00
C ILE A 117 -26.63 8.47 -5.92
N LYS A 118 -26.86 9.46 -5.07
CA LYS A 118 -25.96 9.81 -3.96
C LYS A 118 -26.28 9.04 -2.69
N ASP A 119 -27.56 9.04 -2.35
CA ASP A 119 -28.08 8.44 -1.12
C ASP A 119 -29.19 7.45 -1.46
N GLU A 120 -29.24 6.40 -0.65
CA GLU A 120 -30.19 5.33 -0.79
C GLU A 120 -30.89 5.15 0.56
N LEU A 121 -32.19 5.41 0.58
CA LEU A 121 -33.03 5.26 1.75
C LEU A 121 -33.91 4.04 1.60
N PHE A 122 -34.07 3.32 2.71
CA PHE A 122 -35.03 2.24 2.83
C PHE A 122 -35.95 2.60 3.98
N GLY A 123 -37.25 2.61 3.74
CA GLY A 123 -38.24 2.96 4.75
C GLY A 123 -39.37 1.95 4.82
N THR A 124 -39.78 1.65 6.05
CA THR A 124 -40.96 0.83 6.33
C THR A 124 -42.09 1.69 6.93
N VAL A 125 -41.75 2.84 7.53
CA VAL A 125 -42.67 3.82 8.11
C VAL A 125 -42.49 5.18 7.45
N LYS A 126 -43.58 5.97 7.33
CA LYS A 126 -43.55 7.29 6.66
C LYS A 126 -42.53 8.25 7.29
N ASP A 127 -42.28 8.13 8.59
CA ASP A 127 -41.28 8.94 9.29
C ASP A 127 -39.85 8.67 8.80
N ASP A 128 -39.52 7.44 8.36
CA ASP A 128 -38.18 7.07 7.86
C ASP A 128 -37.84 7.79 6.54
N VAL A 129 -38.88 8.02 5.72
CA VAL A 129 -38.78 8.59 4.38
C VAL A 129 -39.29 10.03 4.31
N SER A 130 -39.72 10.59 5.43
CA SER A 130 -39.97 12.02 5.58
C SER A 130 -38.67 12.82 5.47
N LEU A 131 -38.78 14.12 5.26
CA LEU A 131 -37.63 15.02 5.26
C LEU A 131 -36.85 14.96 6.58
N SER A 132 -37.57 14.83 7.70
CA SER A 132 -36.96 14.64 9.01
C SER A 132 -36.18 13.33 9.10
N GLY A 133 -36.70 12.25 8.50
CA GLY A 133 -36.05 10.95 8.37
C GLY A 133 -34.79 11.03 7.53
N TYR A 134 -34.83 11.73 6.39
CA TYR A 134 -33.65 11.96 5.55
C TYR A 134 -32.55 12.74 6.27
N LYS A 135 -32.91 13.81 7.01
CA LYS A 135 -31.95 14.57 7.82
C LYS A 135 -31.31 13.70 8.92
N LYS A 136 -32.08 12.84 9.57
CA LYS A 136 -31.56 11.84 10.54
C LYS A 136 -30.64 10.82 9.88
N PHE A 137 -30.97 10.35 8.68
CA PHE A 137 -30.10 9.45 7.90
C PHE A 137 -28.74 10.09 7.61
N LEU A 138 -28.72 11.36 7.17
CA LEU A 138 -27.47 12.09 6.93
C LEU A 138 -26.64 12.25 8.21
N ALA A 139 -27.30 12.57 9.34
CA ALA A 139 -26.63 12.64 10.63
C ALA A 139 -26.01 11.29 11.04
N CYS A 140 -26.76 10.18 10.89
CA CYS A 140 -26.29 8.83 11.18
C CYS A 140 -25.08 8.43 10.31
N LYS A 141 -25.10 8.80 9.01
CA LYS A 141 -23.98 8.55 8.08
C LYS A 141 -22.70 9.30 8.48
N SER A 142 -22.83 10.46 9.13
CA SER A 142 -21.70 11.25 9.65
C SER A 142 -21.23 10.82 11.05
N SER A 143 -22.03 10.02 11.76
CA SER A 143 -21.68 9.51 13.08
C SER A 143 -20.53 8.51 12.99
N PRO A 144 -19.71 8.38 14.05
CA PRO A 144 -18.66 7.37 14.09
C PRO A 144 -19.28 5.97 13.95
N ALA A 145 -18.67 5.15 13.09
CA ALA A 145 -19.05 3.75 12.98
C ALA A 145 -18.84 3.04 14.33
N PRO A 146 -19.71 2.09 14.70
CA PRO A 146 -19.49 1.28 15.89
C PRO A 146 -18.26 0.40 15.65
N LEU A 147 -17.23 0.57 16.47
CA LEU A 147 -16.06 -0.31 16.50
C LEU A 147 -16.19 -1.31 17.63
N SER A 148 -15.64 -2.51 17.43
CA SER A 148 -15.43 -3.47 18.51
C SER A 148 -14.25 -3.04 19.40
N ALA A 149 -14.21 -3.53 20.64
CA ALA A 149 -13.12 -3.23 21.57
C ALA A 149 -11.73 -3.63 20.98
N ALA A 150 -11.66 -4.76 20.27
CA ALA A 150 -10.43 -5.20 19.61
C ALA A 150 -9.99 -4.28 18.46
N GLU A 151 -10.93 -3.71 17.71
CA GLU A 151 -10.62 -2.74 16.64
C GLU A 151 -10.16 -1.40 17.22
N GLU A 152 -10.72 -0.97 18.35
CA GLU A 152 -10.24 0.20 19.08
C GLU A 152 -8.81 0.00 19.60
N GLU A 153 -8.50 -1.16 20.18
CA GLU A 153 -7.15 -1.51 20.62
C GLU A 153 -6.15 -1.52 19.45
N LEU A 154 -6.49 -2.17 18.33
CA LEU A 154 -5.64 -2.19 17.14
C LEU A 154 -5.40 -0.77 16.57
N ARG A 155 -6.44 0.08 16.58
CA ARG A 155 -6.30 1.47 16.17
C ARG A 155 -5.37 2.24 17.09
N GLN A 156 -5.43 2.00 18.41
CA GLN A 156 -4.52 2.61 19.38
C GLN A 156 -3.07 2.16 19.16
N ILE A 157 -2.83 0.87 18.92
CA ILE A 157 -1.50 0.34 18.62
C ILE A 157 -0.92 1.03 17.37
N LYS A 158 -1.69 1.09 16.28
CA LYS A 158 -1.26 1.73 15.03
C LYS A 158 -0.91 3.22 15.21
N LEU A 159 -1.69 3.95 16.01
CA LEU A 159 -1.41 5.36 16.32
C LEU A 159 -0.13 5.52 17.14
N ASN A 160 0.17 4.59 18.04
CA ASN A 160 1.39 4.61 18.83
C ASN A 160 2.63 4.20 18.01
N GLU A 161 2.51 3.20 17.14
CA GLU A 161 3.59 2.78 16.22
C GLU A 161 4.03 3.92 15.30
N THR A 162 3.07 4.68 14.74
CA THR A 162 3.37 5.82 13.87
C THR A 162 4.19 6.89 14.60
N LYS A 163 3.99 7.07 15.92
CA LYS A 163 4.79 8.00 16.73
C LYS A 163 6.20 7.47 17.00
N THR A 164 6.37 6.16 17.10
CA THR A 164 7.70 5.56 17.31
C THR A 164 8.55 5.56 16.04
N ASP A 165 7.95 5.57 14.85
CA ASP A 165 8.66 5.61 13.57
C ASP A 165 9.28 6.99 13.27
N VAL A 166 8.75 8.07 13.86
CA VAL A 166 9.22 9.46 13.69
C VAL A 166 10.03 9.94 14.91
N GLY A 167 10.75 9.02 15.55
CA GLY A 167 11.64 9.33 16.68
C GLY A 167 13.01 9.85 16.21
N VAL A 168 13.51 10.92 16.85
CA VAL A 168 14.90 11.40 16.70
C VAL A 168 15.89 10.50 17.46
N ASP A 169 15.40 9.72 18.42
CA ASP A 169 16.19 8.67 19.04
C ASP A 169 16.47 7.58 18.00
N THR A 170 17.72 7.49 17.57
CA THR A 170 18.25 6.28 16.94
C THR A 170 18.32 5.18 18.00
N LYS A 171 17.17 4.72 18.49
CA LYS A 171 17.11 3.46 19.24
C LYS A 171 17.64 2.42 18.27
N GLN A 172 18.89 1.99 18.49
CA GLN A 172 19.49 0.94 17.70
C GLN A 172 18.50 -0.22 17.72
N GLN A 173 17.89 -0.53 16.56
CA GLN A 173 17.03 -1.70 16.39
C GLN A 173 17.80 -3.01 16.64
N THR A 174 19.13 -2.92 16.75
CA THR A 174 20.04 -4.01 17.03
C THR A 174 20.28 -4.14 18.53
N LEU A 175 20.29 -5.39 19.02
CA LEU A 175 20.79 -5.73 20.35
C LEU A 175 22.20 -5.13 20.56
N GLN A 176 22.52 -4.73 21.79
CA GLN A 176 23.88 -4.28 22.14
C GLN A 176 24.88 -5.40 21.82
N GLY A 177 25.89 -5.08 21.01
CA GLY A 177 26.90 -6.05 20.58
C GLY A 177 27.75 -6.57 21.75
N ILE A 178 28.32 -7.77 21.59
CA ILE A 178 29.21 -8.39 22.59
C ILE A 178 30.64 -7.97 22.29
N SER A 179 31.30 -7.30 23.24
CA SER A 179 32.67 -6.83 23.05
C SER A 179 33.69 -7.82 23.60
N PHE A 180 34.35 -8.55 22.70
CA PHE A 180 35.48 -9.42 23.06
C PHE A 180 36.82 -8.69 22.94
N PRO A 181 37.74 -8.88 23.90
CA PRO A 181 39.07 -8.29 23.81
C PRO A 181 39.85 -8.90 22.65
N LEU A 182 40.60 -8.05 21.94
CA LEU A 182 41.56 -8.50 20.94
C LEU A 182 42.86 -8.89 21.64
N GLU A 183 43.40 -10.04 21.25
CA GLU A 183 44.74 -10.46 21.66
C GLU A 183 45.81 -9.54 21.03
N ASN A 184 46.92 -9.33 21.74
CA ASN A 184 48.01 -8.45 21.30
C ASN A 184 48.55 -8.83 19.91
N ALA A 185 48.63 -10.13 19.58
CA ALA A 185 49.07 -10.59 18.27
C ALA A 185 48.11 -10.16 17.14
N ALA A 186 46.80 -10.24 17.38
CA ALA A 186 45.78 -9.78 16.43
C ALA A 186 45.84 -8.26 16.24
N TYR A 187 46.02 -7.51 17.33
CA TYR A 187 46.17 -6.06 17.29
C TYR A 187 47.38 -5.63 16.45
N GLN A 188 48.55 -6.25 16.68
CA GLN A 188 49.76 -5.98 15.91
C GLN A 188 49.61 -6.31 14.43
N ALA A 189 48.92 -7.41 14.09
CA ALA A 189 48.67 -7.77 12.69
C ALA A 189 47.77 -6.74 11.98
N LEU A 190 46.73 -6.23 12.65
CA LEU A 190 45.87 -5.18 12.11
C LEU A 190 46.62 -3.84 11.94
N GLU A 191 47.54 -3.51 12.85
CA GLU A 191 48.40 -2.32 12.72
C GLU A 191 49.40 -2.46 11.54
N GLN A 192 49.92 -3.66 11.34
CA GLN A 192 50.76 -3.98 10.17
C GLN A 192 49.96 -3.93 8.86
N LEU A 193 48.69 -4.33 8.88
CA LEU A 193 47.78 -4.18 7.74
C LEU A 193 47.50 -2.70 7.44
N LYS A 194 47.25 -1.87 8.47
CA LYS A 194 47.09 -0.41 8.33
C LYS A 194 48.32 0.24 7.70
N SER A 195 49.52 -0.15 8.13
CA SER A 195 50.78 0.33 7.56
C SER A 195 51.13 -0.31 6.20
N LYS A 196 50.20 -1.08 5.61
CA LYS A 196 50.33 -1.78 4.31
C LYS A 196 51.53 -2.73 4.23
N LYS A 197 52.06 -3.19 5.38
CA LYS A 197 53.12 -4.20 5.44
C LYS A 197 52.57 -5.60 5.19
N LEU A 198 51.36 -5.85 5.68
CA LEU A 198 50.57 -7.04 5.38
C LEU A 198 49.46 -6.66 4.39
N ASN A 199 48.98 -7.66 3.65
CA ASN A 199 47.82 -7.54 2.77
C ASN A 199 46.60 -8.32 3.27
N TYR A 200 46.78 -9.24 4.22
CA TYR A 200 45.71 -10.11 4.68
C TYR A 200 45.88 -10.46 6.15
N VAL A 201 44.79 -10.38 6.90
CA VAL A 201 44.71 -10.77 8.31
C VAL A 201 43.42 -11.55 8.52
N GLN A 202 43.53 -12.75 9.09
CA GLN A 202 42.41 -13.58 9.47
C GLN A 202 42.29 -13.66 10.99
N LEU A 203 41.11 -13.38 11.52
CA LEU A 203 40.81 -13.50 12.95
C LEU A 203 39.83 -14.65 13.19
N LYS A 204 40.01 -15.31 14.33
CA LYS A 204 39.07 -16.30 14.86
C LYS A 204 38.67 -15.90 16.28
N ILE A 205 37.45 -16.24 16.66
CA ILE A 205 36.97 -16.10 18.03
C ILE A 205 37.29 -17.40 18.77
N ASP A 206 37.98 -17.29 19.90
CA ASP A 206 38.08 -18.39 20.86
C ASP A 206 36.82 -18.39 21.73
N LEU A 207 35.99 -19.42 21.55
CA LEU A 207 34.72 -19.57 22.24
C LEU A 207 34.87 -19.93 23.73
N TYR A 208 36.05 -20.41 24.16
CA TYR A 208 36.30 -20.78 25.55
C TYR A 208 36.81 -19.61 26.36
N ASN A 209 37.78 -18.87 25.82
CA ASN A 209 38.40 -17.73 26.50
C ASN A 209 37.70 -16.39 26.20
N GLU A 210 36.71 -16.40 25.29
CA GLU A 210 35.93 -15.21 24.91
C GLU A 210 36.81 -14.08 24.37
N THR A 211 37.85 -14.44 23.60
CA THR A 211 38.84 -13.51 23.04
C THR A 211 38.94 -13.63 21.53
N ILE A 212 39.29 -12.54 20.85
CA ILE A 212 39.54 -12.53 19.40
C ILE A 212 41.03 -12.71 19.17
N VAL A 213 41.40 -13.79 18.50
CA VAL A 213 42.80 -14.21 18.29
C VAL A 213 43.17 -14.22 16.80
N LEU A 214 44.46 -14.10 16.52
CA LEU A 214 45.00 -14.17 15.16
C LEU A 214 44.99 -15.63 14.67
N ALA A 215 44.43 -15.88 13.48
CA ALA A 215 44.42 -17.20 12.87
C ALA A 215 45.49 -17.34 11.78
N ASP A 216 45.55 -16.40 10.84
CA ASP A 216 46.48 -16.40 9.72
C ASP A 216 46.82 -14.94 9.35
N SER A 217 48.05 -14.73 8.88
CA SER A 217 48.56 -13.43 8.40
C SER A 217 49.43 -13.58 7.15
N SER A 218 49.28 -14.70 6.45
CA SER A 218 50.06 -15.00 5.26
C SER A 218 49.66 -14.14 4.06
N TYR A 219 50.65 -13.83 3.22
CA TYR A 219 50.43 -13.03 2.02
C TYR A 219 49.39 -13.71 1.12
N THR A 220 48.33 -12.98 0.79
CA THR A 220 47.23 -13.51 -0.02
C THR A 220 46.95 -12.58 -1.19
N ASP A 221 47.01 -13.11 -2.41
CA ASP A 221 46.57 -12.38 -3.60
C ASP A 221 45.08 -12.64 -3.89
N ILE A 222 44.44 -11.83 -4.75
CA ILE A 222 43.00 -11.92 -5.05
C ILE A 222 42.60 -13.34 -5.49
N LYS A 223 43.45 -14.01 -6.27
CA LYS A 223 43.21 -15.38 -6.77
C LYS A 223 43.28 -16.45 -5.67
N GLU A 224 43.95 -16.15 -4.57
CA GLU A 224 44.15 -17.07 -3.45
C GLU A 224 43.17 -16.81 -2.31
N LEU A 225 42.51 -15.65 -2.30
CA LEU A 225 41.55 -15.25 -1.28
C LEU A 225 40.41 -16.29 -1.07
N PRO A 226 39.80 -16.88 -2.12
CA PRO A 226 38.81 -17.95 -1.95
C PRO A 226 39.33 -19.14 -1.14
N LYS A 227 40.61 -19.49 -1.28
CA LYS A 227 41.23 -20.64 -0.60
C LYS A 227 41.47 -20.39 0.89
N ARG A 228 41.45 -19.12 1.32
CA ARG A 228 41.67 -18.74 2.73
C ARG A 228 40.40 -18.80 3.57
N VAL A 229 39.23 -18.90 2.94
CA VAL A 229 37.94 -18.98 3.62
C VAL A 229 37.67 -20.44 4.01
N PRO A 230 37.61 -20.77 5.31
CA PRO A 230 37.32 -22.12 5.75
C PRO A 230 35.85 -22.49 5.45
N LYS A 231 35.62 -23.77 5.13
CA LYS A 231 34.25 -24.31 4.92
C LYS A 231 33.61 -24.84 6.19
N ASP A 232 34.42 -25.05 7.25
CA ASP A 232 33.97 -25.71 8.48
C ASP A 232 33.73 -24.74 9.64
N ALA A 233 34.25 -23.51 9.57
CA ALA A 233 34.20 -22.57 10.69
C ALA A 233 34.12 -21.11 10.21
N ALA A 234 33.42 -20.27 10.98
CA ALA A 234 33.25 -18.86 10.67
C ALA A 234 34.52 -18.06 10.97
N ARG A 235 34.85 -17.05 10.17
CA ARG A 235 36.05 -16.23 10.36
C ARG A 235 35.83 -14.77 9.98
N TYR A 236 36.65 -13.90 10.55
CA TYR A 236 36.81 -12.54 10.06
C TYR A 236 38.06 -12.43 9.23
N HIS A 237 37.97 -11.63 8.17
CA HIS A 237 39.08 -11.38 7.28
C HIS A 237 39.17 -9.89 7.03
N PHE A 238 40.40 -9.38 7.05
CA PHE A 238 40.73 -8.08 6.55
C PHE A 238 41.67 -8.25 5.38
N PHE A 239 41.27 -7.74 4.23
CA PHE A 239 41.99 -7.92 2.98
C PHE A 239 42.26 -6.57 2.33
N LEU A 240 43.52 -6.34 1.94
CA LEU A 240 43.95 -5.18 1.19
C LEU A 240 43.66 -5.42 -0.30
N TYR A 241 42.49 -4.98 -0.74
CA TYR A 241 42.05 -5.08 -2.11
C TYR A 241 42.71 -4.00 -2.98
N LYS A 242 43.73 -4.43 -3.72
CA LYS A 242 44.43 -3.58 -4.69
C LYS A 242 43.72 -3.66 -6.03
N HIS A 243 43.15 -2.54 -6.48
CA HIS A 243 42.34 -2.49 -7.70
C HIS A 243 42.45 -1.13 -8.37
N SER A 244 42.07 -1.06 -9.64
CA SER A 244 41.95 0.22 -10.34
C SER A 244 40.48 0.59 -10.51
N HIS A 245 40.13 1.83 -10.20
CA HIS A 245 38.79 2.38 -10.39
C HIS A 245 38.91 3.73 -11.11
N GLU A 246 38.17 3.90 -12.20
CA GLU A 246 38.14 5.14 -13.01
C GLU A 246 39.51 5.67 -13.47
N GLY A 247 40.52 4.79 -13.56
CA GLY A 247 41.88 5.12 -14.01
C GLY A 247 42.89 5.33 -12.88
N ASP A 248 42.43 5.46 -11.63
CA ASP A 248 43.28 5.55 -10.46
C ASP A 248 43.54 4.16 -9.85
N TYR A 249 44.69 4.00 -9.19
CA TYR A 249 45.03 2.77 -8.48
C TYR A 249 44.78 2.94 -6.98
N LEU A 250 43.90 2.12 -6.42
CA LEU A 250 43.43 2.21 -5.05
C LEU A 250 43.80 0.94 -4.26
N ASP A 251 44.34 1.16 -3.06
CA ASP A 251 44.55 0.13 -2.06
C ASP A 251 43.47 0.29 -0.98
N SER A 252 42.40 -0.51 -1.05
CA SER A 252 41.28 -0.39 -0.12
C SER A 252 41.18 -1.60 0.79
N ILE A 253 40.95 -1.37 2.09
CA ILE A 253 40.80 -2.46 3.05
C ILE A 253 39.33 -2.89 3.10
N VAL A 254 39.08 -4.16 2.81
CA VAL A 254 37.77 -4.79 2.83
C VAL A 254 37.69 -5.72 4.04
N PHE A 255 36.60 -5.59 4.79
CA PHE A 255 36.25 -6.52 5.86
C PHE A 255 35.32 -7.59 5.30
N ILE A 256 35.64 -8.86 5.54
CA ILE A 256 34.83 -9.99 5.12
C ILE A 256 34.50 -10.82 6.37
N TYR A 257 33.21 -11.04 6.58
CA TYR A 257 32.71 -12.02 7.54
C TYR A 257 32.28 -13.27 6.77
N SER A 258 33.03 -14.36 6.95
CA SER A 258 32.69 -15.65 6.36
C SER A 258 31.95 -16.51 7.36
N MET A 259 30.81 -17.08 6.95
CA MET A 259 29.98 -17.92 7.79
C MET A 259 29.40 -19.08 6.97
N PRO A 260 29.99 -20.29 7.02
CA PRO A 260 29.59 -21.42 6.17
C PRO A 260 28.24 -22.08 6.53
N GLY A 261 27.32 -21.32 7.13
CA GLY A 261 25.95 -21.74 7.44
C GLY A 261 25.86 -22.72 8.60
N TYR A 262 25.20 -23.86 8.34
CA TYR A 262 24.85 -24.86 9.37
C TYR A 262 26.00 -25.78 9.79
N THR A 263 27.18 -25.68 9.16
CA THR A 263 28.39 -26.39 9.62
C THR A 263 28.87 -25.85 10.97
N CYS A 264 28.67 -24.56 11.23
CA CYS A 264 28.95 -23.94 12.53
C CYS A 264 27.84 -24.20 13.55
N SER A 265 28.17 -24.21 14.84
CA SER A 265 27.15 -24.29 15.90
C SER A 265 26.34 -22.97 15.99
N ILE A 266 25.12 -23.03 16.56
CA ILE A 266 24.32 -21.81 16.83
C ILE A 266 25.11 -20.84 17.71
N ARG A 267 25.80 -21.36 18.74
CA ARG A 267 26.66 -20.57 19.62
C ARG A 267 27.72 -19.83 18.80
N GLU A 268 28.48 -20.54 17.97
CA GLU A 268 29.51 -19.92 17.14
C GLU A 268 28.93 -18.82 16.23
N ARG A 269 27.86 -19.11 15.47
CA ARG A 269 27.23 -18.11 14.59
C ARG A 269 26.78 -16.87 15.36
N MET A 270 26.09 -17.03 16.48
CA MET A 270 25.64 -15.90 17.30
C MET A 270 26.82 -15.08 17.83
N MET A 271 27.90 -15.71 18.26
CA MET A 271 29.08 -15.00 18.77
C MET A 271 29.75 -14.17 17.67
N TYR A 272 29.96 -14.73 16.47
CA TYR A 272 30.51 -13.96 15.34
C TYR A 272 29.55 -12.82 14.92
N SER A 273 28.24 -13.06 14.75
CA SER A 273 27.32 -11.96 14.40
C SER A 273 27.31 -10.83 15.45
N SER A 274 27.39 -11.18 16.74
CA SER A 274 27.30 -10.21 17.85
C SER A 274 28.60 -9.45 18.10
N CYS A 275 29.76 -10.07 17.85
CA CYS A 275 31.07 -9.45 18.06
C CYS A 275 31.53 -8.57 16.89
N LYS A 276 30.90 -8.70 15.71
CA LYS A 276 31.26 -7.95 14.49
C LYS A 276 31.27 -6.43 14.70
N ASN A 277 30.17 -5.87 15.20
CA ASN A 277 30.02 -4.42 15.33
C ASN A 277 30.99 -3.82 16.38
N PRO A 278 31.14 -4.40 17.59
CA PRO A 278 32.16 -3.93 18.54
C PRO A 278 33.59 -4.05 18.01
N LEU A 279 33.92 -5.14 17.31
CA LEU A 279 35.24 -5.32 16.68
C LEU A 279 35.52 -4.20 15.66
N LEU A 280 34.57 -3.93 14.76
CA LEU A 280 34.72 -2.87 13.76
C LEU A 280 34.82 -1.49 14.40
N HIS A 281 34.06 -1.22 15.47
CA HIS A 281 34.15 0.02 16.22
C HIS A 281 35.51 0.20 16.91
N ILE A 282 36.11 -0.88 17.45
CA ILE A 282 37.47 -0.85 18.00
C ILE A 282 38.48 -0.51 16.90
N ILE A 283 38.33 -1.11 15.73
CA ILE A 283 39.23 -0.91 14.59
C ILE A 283 39.15 0.51 14.02
N GLU A 284 37.94 1.04 13.84
CA GLU A 284 37.70 2.37 13.30
C GLU A 284 38.15 3.46 14.31
N ASN A 285 37.93 3.26 15.62
CA ASN A 285 38.25 4.30 16.62
C ASN A 285 39.65 4.22 17.22
N GLN A 286 40.15 3.02 17.56
CA GLN A 286 41.46 2.86 18.20
C GLN A 286 42.57 2.75 17.17
N ILE A 287 42.40 1.84 16.20
CA ILE A 287 43.41 1.60 15.16
C ILE A 287 43.32 2.66 14.07
N GLN A 288 42.19 3.37 13.93
CA GLN A 288 41.94 4.36 12.86
C GLN A 288 42.21 3.76 11.47
N MET A 289 41.68 2.56 11.24
CA MET A 289 41.73 1.88 9.95
C MET A 289 40.39 2.06 9.24
N GLU A 290 40.42 2.69 8.07
CA GLU A 290 39.23 2.90 7.25
C GLU A 290 38.88 1.61 6.48
N VAL A 291 37.76 0.99 6.84
CA VAL A 291 37.21 -0.17 6.15
C VAL A 291 36.20 0.32 5.12
N ILE A 292 36.53 0.19 3.82
CA ILE A 292 35.69 0.75 2.76
C ILE A 292 34.35 0.01 2.62
N LYS A 293 34.38 -1.31 2.82
CA LYS A 293 33.23 -2.17 2.62
C LYS A 293 33.28 -3.34 3.61
N LYS A 294 32.09 -3.69 4.12
CA LYS A 294 31.83 -4.80 5.02
C LYS A 294 31.01 -5.82 4.23
N ILE A 295 31.61 -6.96 3.92
CA ILE A 295 31.02 -8.02 3.10
C ILE A 295 30.72 -9.22 3.99
N GLU A 296 29.56 -9.83 3.81
CA GLU A 296 29.19 -11.09 4.46
C GLU A 296 29.04 -12.15 3.37
N ILE A 297 29.72 -13.29 3.52
CA ILE A 297 29.70 -14.39 2.56
C ILE A 297 29.49 -15.71 3.28
N ASP A 298 28.85 -16.65 2.59
CA ASP A 298 28.72 -18.02 3.09
C ASP A 298 29.87 -18.90 2.59
N ASN A 299 30.32 -18.71 1.35
CA ASN A 299 31.38 -19.50 0.73
C ASN A 299 32.48 -18.62 0.11
N GLY A 300 33.74 -19.06 0.24
CA GLY A 300 34.89 -18.37 -0.33
C GLY A 300 34.89 -18.31 -1.86
N ASP A 301 34.21 -19.24 -2.52
CA ASP A 301 34.12 -19.29 -3.99
C ASP A 301 33.43 -18.04 -4.59
N GLU A 302 32.67 -17.29 -3.78
CA GLU A 302 32.02 -16.02 -4.17
C GLU A 302 33.00 -14.85 -4.31
N LEU A 303 34.19 -14.95 -3.68
CA LEU A 303 35.21 -13.90 -3.67
C LEU A 303 36.00 -13.84 -4.99
N THR A 304 35.28 -13.52 -6.07
CA THR A 304 35.86 -13.24 -7.38
C THR A 304 36.30 -11.78 -7.49
N SER A 305 37.17 -11.47 -8.46
CA SER A 305 37.57 -10.09 -8.75
C SER A 305 36.38 -9.19 -9.05
N ASP A 306 35.41 -9.73 -9.78
CA ASP A 306 34.23 -9.01 -10.25
C ASP A 306 33.26 -8.76 -9.11
N PHE A 307 33.08 -9.74 -8.22
CA PHE A 307 32.26 -9.60 -7.01
C PHE A 307 32.81 -8.54 -6.06
N LEU A 308 34.12 -8.58 -5.77
CA LEU A 308 34.76 -7.56 -4.92
C LEU A 308 34.67 -6.17 -5.54
N TYR A 309 34.85 -6.06 -6.86
CA TYR A 309 34.74 -4.79 -7.55
C TYR A 309 33.30 -4.24 -7.48
N GLU A 310 32.29 -5.07 -7.70
CA GLU A 310 30.88 -4.68 -7.65
C GLU A 310 30.40 -4.33 -6.23
N GLU A 311 30.91 -5.00 -5.20
CA GLU A 311 30.61 -4.67 -3.81
C GLU A 311 31.25 -3.37 -3.35
N VAL A 312 32.51 -3.13 -3.73
CA VAL A 312 33.22 -1.88 -3.39
C VAL A 312 32.67 -0.72 -4.21
N HIS A 313 32.37 -0.94 -5.49
CA HIS A 313 31.88 0.06 -6.44
C HIS A 313 30.53 -0.38 -7.05
N PRO A 314 29.42 -0.13 -6.35
CA PRO A 314 28.10 -0.58 -6.80
C PRO A 314 27.72 0.04 -8.14
N LYS A 315 27.30 -0.80 -9.08
CA LYS A 315 26.81 -0.35 -10.38
C LYS A 315 25.56 0.50 -10.18
N GLN A 316 25.48 1.61 -10.90
CA GLN A 316 24.26 2.41 -10.93
C GLN A 316 23.09 1.52 -11.38
N HIS A 317 21.97 1.58 -10.67
CA HIS A 317 20.80 0.75 -10.97
C HIS A 317 20.44 0.87 -12.45
N ALA A 318 20.63 -0.23 -13.19
CA ALA A 318 20.25 -0.29 -14.58
C ALA A 318 18.76 0.07 -14.70
N HIS A 319 18.45 1.09 -15.50
CA HIS A 319 17.08 1.55 -15.69
C HIS A 319 16.18 0.35 -16.06
N LYS A 320 15.10 0.14 -15.30
CA LYS A 320 14.17 -0.98 -15.51
C LYS A 320 13.71 -0.97 -16.97
N GLN A 321 14.02 -2.04 -17.69
CA GLN A 321 13.65 -2.13 -19.10
C GLN A 321 12.12 -2.17 -19.20
N ASN A 322 11.54 -1.17 -19.85
CA ASN A 322 10.10 -1.10 -20.08
C ASN A 322 9.77 -1.80 -21.39
N PHE A 323 8.93 -2.83 -21.33
CA PHE A 323 8.38 -3.47 -22.52
C PHE A 323 7.51 -2.49 -23.30
N ALA A 324 7.59 -2.54 -24.63
CA ALA A 324 6.75 -1.72 -25.49
C ALA A 324 5.26 -2.08 -25.29
N LYS A 325 4.42 -1.06 -25.10
CA LYS A 325 2.96 -1.25 -25.06
C LYS A 325 2.49 -1.85 -26.40
N PRO A 326 1.42 -2.68 -26.40
CA PRO A 326 0.85 -3.22 -27.63
C PRO A 326 0.54 -2.12 -28.65
N LYS A 327 0.60 -2.46 -29.94
CA LYS A 327 0.15 -1.56 -31.01
C LYS A 327 -1.30 -1.17 -30.72
N GLY A 328 -1.56 0.13 -30.67
CA GLY A 328 -2.92 0.65 -30.47
C GLY A 328 -3.86 0.23 -31.61
N PRO A 329 -5.17 0.51 -31.48
CA PRO A 329 -6.16 0.13 -32.50
C PRO A 329 -5.75 0.64 -33.90
N ALA A 330 -5.78 -0.26 -34.88
CA ALA A 330 -5.35 0.01 -36.24
C ALA A 330 -6.27 1.04 -36.93
N GLY A 331 -5.70 1.90 -37.78
CA GLY A 331 -6.47 2.86 -38.58
C GLY A 331 -7.00 4.09 -37.84
N LYS A 332 -6.47 4.45 -36.66
CA LYS A 332 -6.82 5.70 -35.97
C LYS A 332 -6.54 6.92 -36.87
N ARG A 333 -7.60 7.53 -37.40
CA ARG A 333 -7.56 8.79 -38.15
C ARG A 333 -7.56 9.95 -37.15
N GLY A 334 -6.38 10.45 -36.79
CA GLY A 334 -6.24 11.66 -35.97
C GLY A 334 -5.07 11.61 -34.99
N ILE A 335 -4.44 12.77 -34.78
CA ILE A 335 -3.39 12.96 -33.76
C ILE A 335 -4.02 12.80 -32.37
N ARG A 336 -3.28 12.26 -31.41
CA ARG A 336 -3.72 12.21 -30.00
C ARG A 336 -3.91 13.64 -29.51
N ARG A 337 -5.17 13.99 -29.20
CA ARG A 337 -5.51 15.28 -28.60
C ARG A 337 -5.73 15.09 -27.11
N LEU A 338 -5.37 16.12 -26.34
CA LEU A 338 -5.72 16.20 -24.94
C LEU A 338 -7.25 16.36 -24.85
N ILE A 339 -7.94 15.45 -24.18
CA ILE A 339 -9.37 15.59 -23.89
C ILE A 339 -9.47 16.37 -22.57
N ARG A 340 -9.25 17.69 -22.64
CA ARG A 340 -9.44 18.60 -21.52
C ARG A 340 -10.81 19.25 -21.68
N GLY A 341 -11.63 19.25 -20.63
CA GLY A 341 -12.82 20.10 -20.58
C GLY A 341 -12.42 21.58 -20.59
N PRO A 342 -13.33 22.51 -20.97
CA PRO A 342 -13.07 23.94 -20.76
C PRO A 342 -12.72 24.17 -19.29
N ALA A 343 -11.66 24.93 -19.02
CA ALA A 343 -11.31 25.30 -17.67
C ALA A 343 -12.48 26.11 -17.08
N GLU A 344 -12.97 25.73 -15.90
CA GLU A 344 -13.89 26.59 -15.14
C GLU A 344 -13.20 27.94 -14.92
N GLY A 345 -13.96 29.02 -15.18
CA GLY A 345 -13.43 30.30 -15.63
C GLY A 345 -12.36 30.92 -14.73
N GLU A 346 -11.25 31.32 -15.35
CA GLU A 346 -10.61 32.57 -14.98
C GLU A 346 -11.68 33.66 -15.10
N GLY A 347 -12.11 34.18 -13.95
CA GLY A 347 -13.07 35.27 -13.89
C GLY A 347 -12.58 36.42 -14.74
N ALA A 348 -13.40 36.81 -15.72
CA ALA A 348 -13.29 38.09 -16.38
C ALA A 348 -13.36 39.18 -15.31
N LYS A 349 -12.20 39.70 -14.93
CA LYS A 349 -12.06 41.03 -14.35
C LYS A 349 -11.88 41.97 -15.53
N ASP A 350 -12.96 42.63 -15.91
CA ASP A 350 -12.92 43.97 -16.50
C ASP A 350 -13.88 44.86 -15.71
#